data_AF-A0A5P5ZLV9-F1
#
_entry.id   AF-A0A5P5ZLV9-F1
#
_cell.length_a   1.000
_cell.length_b   1.000
_cell.length_c   1.000
_cell.angle_alpha   90.00
_cell.angle_beta   90.00
_cell.angle_gamma   90.00
#
_symmetry.space_group_name_H-M   'P 1'
#
loop_
_entity.id
_entity.type
_entity.pdbx_description
1 polymer ?
#
loop_
_entity_poly.entity_id
_entity_poly.type
_entity_poly.pdbx_seq_one_letter_code
_entity_poly.pdbx_strand_id
1 'polypeptide(L)'
;MKKIFFLSLILIAALSFFYFKDAILLVKEENYAIVNETNRKIPATFYSKNVVVDIGGKAESVYEILIFFDEEQELNPIVIIPKYKLIGLVEGGRRGFIKFGSNVLQLSDDSNKFNMLNDTAFFDDPPIKQMRFDHDYIVFNTFKGLKKYGATIILRKQ
;
A
#
# COMPACT_ATOMS: atom_id res chain seq x y z
N MET A 1 41.80 -18.49 4.77
CA MET A 1 41.14 -17.17 4.95
C MET A 1 40.54 -16.61 3.66
N LYS A 2 41.32 -16.33 2.59
CA LYS A 2 40.77 -15.78 1.32
C LYS A 2 39.66 -16.63 0.68
N LYS A 3 39.80 -17.97 0.68
CA LYS A 3 38.77 -18.90 0.16
C LYS A 3 37.46 -18.87 0.95
N ILE A 4 37.55 -18.74 2.28
CA ILE A 4 36.37 -18.66 3.17
C ILE A 4 35.66 -17.32 2.95
N PHE A 5 36.43 -16.22 2.85
CA PHE A 5 35.89 -14.90 2.53
C PHE A 5 35.15 -14.87 1.19
N PHE A 6 35.74 -15.50 0.16
CA PHE A 6 35.11 -15.58 -1.16
C PHE A 6 33.84 -16.44 -1.13
N LEU A 7 33.86 -17.57 -0.42
CA LEU A 7 32.68 -18.43 -0.24
C LEU A 7 31.55 -17.69 0.49
N SER A 8 31.87 -16.93 1.54
CA SER A 8 30.88 -16.12 2.26
C SER A 8 30.29 -15.01 1.39
N LEU A 9 31.09 -14.38 0.53
CA LEU A 9 30.60 -13.34 -0.37
C LEU A 9 29.62 -13.90 -1.39
N ILE A 10 29.91 -15.08 -1.96
CA ILE A 10 29.00 -15.78 -2.88
C ILE A 10 27.70 -16.14 -2.15
N LEU A 11 27.79 -16.65 -0.92
CA LEU A 11 26.61 -17.02 -0.14
C LEU A 11 25.72 -15.80 0.15
N ILE A 12 26.31 -14.67 0.55
CA ILE A 12 25.58 -13.42 0.78
C ILE A 12 24.93 -12.92 -0.51
N ALA A 13 25.65 -12.94 -1.63
CA ALA A 13 25.11 -12.54 -2.92
C ALA A 13 23.93 -13.44 -3.36
N ALA A 14 24.06 -14.76 -3.20
CA ALA A 14 22.99 -15.70 -3.53
C ALA A 14 21.76 -15.47 -2.66
N LEU A 15 21.94 -15.35 -1.33
CA LEU A 15 20.84 -15.07 -0.40
C LEU A 15 20.15 -13.73 -0.72
N SER A 16 20.93 -12.70 -1.06
CA SER A 16 20.40 -11.39 -1.43
C SER A 16 19.61 -11.46 -2.73
N PHE A 17 20.12 -12.18 -3.74
CA PHE A 17 19.40 -12.40 -5.00
C PHE A 17 18.06 -13.09 -4.75
N PHE A 18 18.02 -14.19 -4.00
CA PHE A 18 16.77 -14.89 -3.71
C PHE A 18 15.80 -14.07 -2.87
N TYR A 19 16.30 -13.19 -2.01
CA TYR A 19 15.46 -12.31 -1.19
C TYR A 19 14.83 -11.16 -2.00
N PHE A 20 15.54 -10.63 -3.01
CA PHE A 20 15.09 -9.49 -3.82
C PHE A 20 14.61 -9.85 -5.24
N LYS A 21 14.63 -11.14 -5.64
CA LYS A 21 14.33 -11.54 -7.03
C LYS A 21 12.94 -11.13 -7.51
N ASP A 22 11.97 -11.08 -6.61
CA ASP A 22 10.58 -10.70 -6.90
C ASP A 22 10.26 -9.29 -6.38
N ALA A 23 11.29 -8.53 -5.97
CA ALA A 23 11.08 -7.23 -5.38
C ALA A 23 10.70 -6.19 -6.45
N ILE A 24 9.64 -5.44 -6.18
CA ILE A 24 9.12 -4.41 -7.09
C ILE A 24 9.39 -3.04 -6.49
N LEU A 25 10.06 -2.17 -7.26
CA LEU A 25 10.23 -0.78 -6.88
C LEU A 25 8.91 -0.04 -7.08
N LEU A 26 8.39 0.53 -6.00
CA LEU A 26 7.19 1.34 -6.05
C LEU A 26 7.54 2.76 -6.53
N VAL A 27 6.68 3.31 -7.37
CA VAL A 27 6.80 4.69 -7.85
C VAL A 27 6.21 5.60 -6.79
N LYS A 28 6.89 6.70 -6.46
CA LYS A 28 6.32 7.69 -5.55
C LYS A 28 5.13 8.36 -6.23
N GLU A 29 4.00 8.41 -5.54
CA GLU A 29 2.76 8.98 -6.09
C GLU A 29 2.60 10.41 -5.61
N GLU A 30 2.55 11.35 -6.56
CA GLU A 30 2.54 12.79 -6.28
C GLU A 30 1.24 13.46 -6.77
N ASN A 31 0.40 12.75 -7.53
CA ASN A 31 -0.85 13.31 -8.06
C ASN A 31 -1.96 13.39 -7.01
N TYR A 32 -1.72 12.94 -5.78
CA TYR A 32 -2.71 12.93 -4.72
C TYR A 32 -2.21 13.64 -3.47
N ALA A 33 -3.08 14.45 -2.87
CA ALA A 33 -2.96 14.95 -1.51
C ALA A 33 -3.98 14.26 -0.60
N ILE A 34 -3.62 14.06 0.66
CA ILE A 34 -4.55 13.58 1.69
C ILE A 34 -4.84 14.67 2.70
N VAL A 35 -6.12 14.90 2.94
CA VAL A 35 -6.61 15.86 3.93
C VAL A 35 -7.78 15.27 4.71
N ASN A 36 -8.09 15.87 5.85
CA ASN A 36 -9.31 15.57 6.59
C ASN A 36 -10.49 16.48 6.15
N GLU A 37 -11.65 16.33 6.80
CA GLU A 37 -12.84 17.14 6.56
C GLU A 37 -12.65 18.65 6.80
N THR A 38 -11.67 19.02 7.64
CA THR A 38 -11.30 20.41 7.91
C THR A 38 -10.19 20.92 6.97
N ASN A 39 -9.89 20.18 5.90
CA ASN A 39 -8.84 20.47 4.92
C ASN A 39 -7.41 20.49 5.51
N ARG A 40 -7.20 19.87 6.68
CA ARG A 40 -5.87 19.71 7.28
C ARG A 40 -5.15 18.54 6.64
N LYS A 41 -3.89 18.73 6.28
CA LYS A 41 -3.03 17.68 5.71
C LYS A 41 -2.83 16.56 6.72
N ILE A 42 -2.96 15.32 6.26
CA ILE A 42 -2.65 14.13 7.05
C ILE A 42 -1.23 13.66 6.68
N PRO A 43 -0.36 13.34 7.64
CA PRO A 43 0.99 12.86 7.37
C PRO A 43 0.94 11.43 6.82
N ALA A 44 1.01 11.31 5.49
CA ALA A 44 1.10 10.06 4.79
C ALA A 44 1.96 10.21 3.53
N THR A 45 2.62 9.11 3.16
CA THR A 45 3.35 8.98 1.92
C THR A 45 2.61 8.04 0.97
N PHE A 46 2.52 8.43 -0.31
CA PHE A 46 1.85 7.67 -1.35
C PHE A 46 2.88 7.01 -2.28
N TYR A 47 2.57 5.79 -2.66
CA TYR A 47 3.26 5.08 -3.72
C TYR A 47 2.23 4.48 -4.67
N SER A 48 2.63 4.23 -5.91
CA SER A 48 1.81 3.56 -6.88
C SER A 48 2.57 2.50 -7.63
N LYS A 49 1.80 1.54 -8.16
CA LYS A 49 2.28 0.44 -9.00
C LYS A 49 1.14 0.00 -9.92
N ASN A 50 1.51 -0.73 -10.96
CA ASN A 50 0.55 -1.50 -11.75
C ASN A 50 0.77 -2.99 -11.48
N VAL A 51 -0.31 -3.70 -11.16
CA VAL A 51 -0.30 -5.15 -10.96
C VAL A 51 -1.08 -5.79 -12.09
N VAL A 52 -0.55 -6.86 -12.69
CA VAL A 52 -1.29 -7.64 -13.68
C VAL A 52 -2.11 -8.69 -12.95
N VAL A 53 -3.43 -8.61 -13.06
CA VAL A 53 -4.37 -9.54 -12.43
C VAL A 53 -5.26 -10.19 -13.49
N ASP A 54 -5.65 -11.44 -13.26
CA ASP A 54 -6.64 -12.11 -14.10
C ASP A 54 -8.05 -11.78 -13.60
N ILE A 55 -8.83 -11.09 -14.44
CA ILE A 55 -10.24 -10.75 -14.16
C ILE A 55 -11.10 -11.37 -15.27
N GLY A 56 -11.78 -12.46 -14.94
CA GLY A 56 -12.68 -13.14 -15.87
C GLY A 56 -11.98 -13.80 -17.06
N GLY A 57 -10.77 -14.33 -16.87
CA GLY A 57 -9.96 -14.98 -17.91
C GLY A 57 -9.17 -14.00 -18.78
N LYS A 58 -9.01 -12.74 -18.35
CA LYS A 58 -8.27 -11.70 -19.06
C LYS A 58 -7.25 -11.08 -18.12
N ALA A 59 -6.00 -11.09 -18.55
CA ALA A 59 -4.94 -10.33 -17.88
C ALA A 59 -5.19 -8.83 -18.06
N GLU A 60 -5.35 -8.14 -16.94
CA GLU A 60 -5.54 -6.70 -16.89
C GLU A 60 -4.49 -6.04 -16.01
N SER A 61 -3.93 -4.92 -16.47
CA SER A 61 -3.05 -4.08 -15.66
C SER A 61 -3.88 -3.13 -14.81
N VAL A 62 -3.76 -3.25 -13.50
CA VAL A 62 -4.54 -2.52 -12.50
C VAL A 62 -3.63 -1.57 -11.73
N TYR A 63 -3.98 -0.28 -11.79
CA TYR A 63 -3.29 0.77 -11.06
C TYR A 63 -3.73 0.80 -9.59
N GLU A 64 -2.75 0.65 -8.71
CA GLU A 64 -2.94 0.64 -7.25
C GLU A 64 -2.20 1.81 -6.62
N ILE A 65 -2.85 2.47 -5.67
CA ILE A 65 -2.26 3.50 -4.81
C ILE A 65 -2.09 2.90 -3.41
N LEU A 66 -0.86 2.87 -2.92
CA LEU A 66 -0.51 2.47 -1.56
C LEU A 66 -0.31 3.70 -0.68
N ILE A 67 -0.98 3.72 0.46
CA ILE A 67 -0.93 4.80 1.45
C ILE A 67 -0.22 4.28 2.70
N PHE A 68 0.89 4.93 3.04
CA PHE A 68 1.60 4.72 4.29
C PHE A 68 1.39 5.93 5.18
N PHE A 69 0.60 5.80 6.23
CA PHE A 69 0.45 6.85 7.25
C PHE A 69 1.72 6.92 8.09
N ASP A 70 2.43 8.05 8.07
CA ASP A 70 3.79 8.12 8.58
C ASP A 70 3.84 7.97 10.11
N GLU A 71 2.81 8.47 10.79
CA GLU A 71 2.68 8.39 12.26
C GLU A 71 1.91 7.16 12.75
N GLU A 72 1.39 6.32 11.85
CA GLU A 72 0.62 5.12 12.19
C GLU A 72 1.39 3.85 11.78
N GLN A 73 2.47 3.55 12.49
CA GLN A 73 3.36 2.45 12.14
C GLN A 73 2.71 1.06 12.32
N GLU A 74 1.81 0.93 13.28
CA GLU A 74 1.03 -0.30 13.52
C GLU A 74 -0.07 -0.52 12.48
N LEU A 75 -0.42 0.50 11.70
CA LEU A 75 -1.38 0.35 10.62
C LEU A 75 -0.67 -0.17 9.36
N ASN A 76 -1.19 -1.29 8.86
CA ASN A 76 -0.81 -1.82 7.56
C ASN A 76 -1.12 -0.79 6.45
N PRO A 77 -0.36 -0.81 5.35
CA PRO A 77 -0.62 0.08 4.22
C PRO A 77 -2.04 -0.10 3.71
N ILE A 78 -2.71 1.01 3.40
CA ILE A 78 -4.00 0.99 2.72
C ILE A 78 -3.72 0.95 1.22
N VAL A 79 -4.41 0.08 0.49
CA VAL A 79 -4.43 0.06 -0.97
C VAL A 79 -5.74 0.66 -1.46
N ILE A 80 -5.66 1.53 -2.47
CA ILE A 80 -6.81 2.05 -3.18
C ILE A 80 -6.68 1.67 -4.65
N ILE A 81 -7.77 1.15 -5.21
CA ILE A 81 -7.86 0.78 -6.63
C ILE A 81 -8.98 1.61 -7.25
N PRO A 82 -8.68 2.80 -7.79
CA PRO A 82 -9.71 3.76 -8.22
C PRO A 82 -10.67 3.20 -9.27
N LYS A 83 -10.16 2.45 -10.26
CA LYS A 83 -10.95 1.86 -11.35
C LYS A 83 -12.08 0.97 -10.82
N TYR A 84 -11.82 0.22 -9.75
CA TYR A 84 -12.75 -0.74 -9.16
C TYR A 84 -13.45 -0.20 -7.90
N LYS A 85 -13.17 1.05 -7.51
CA LYS A 85 -13.70 1.70 -6.31
C LYS A 85 -13.44 0.88 -5.04
N LEU A 86 -12.22 0.31 -4.95
CA LEU A 86 -11.84 -0.55 -3.83
C LEU A 86 -10.90 0.19 -2.88
N ILE A 87 -11.08 -0.08 -1.59
CA ILE A 87 -10.18 0.33 -0.51
C ILE A 87 -9.92 -0.91 0.34
N GLY A 88 -8.65 -1.29 0.45
CA GLY A 88 -8.23 -2.49 1.15
C GLY A 88 -7.08 -2.23 2.11
N LEU A 89 -6.85 -3.19 2.99
CA LEU A 89 -5.69 -3.24 3.87
C LEU A 89 -4.75 -4.32 3.39
N VAL A 90 -3.51 -3.96 3.06
CA VAL A 90 -2.53 -4.89 2.52
C VAL A 90 -2.23 -6.01 3.53
N GLU A 91 -2.32 -7.26 3.06
CA GLU A 91 -1.94 -8.45 3.81
C GLU A 91 -0.43 -8.52 4.00
N GLY A 92 0.04 -9.15 5.08
CA GLY A 92 1.47 -9.12 5.45
C GLY A 92 1.98 -7.77 5.98
N GLY A 93 1.22 -6.70 5.76
CA GLY A 93 1.43 -5.39 6.36
C GLY A 93 2.74 -4.73 5.96
N ARG A 94 3.31 -3.93 6.86
CA ARG A 94 4.54 -3.17 6.55
C ARG A 94 5.78 -4.03 6.31
N ARG A 95 5.81 -5.26 6.80
CA ARG A 95 6.94 -6.18 6.65
C ARG A 95 7.17 -6.62 5.20
N GLY A 96 6.12 -6.55 4.38
CA GLY A 96 6.19 -6.78 2.95
C GLY A 96 6.88 -5.66 2.16
N PHE A 97 7.37 -4.61 2.84
CA PHE A 97 7.96 -3.42 2.22
C PHE A 97 9.28 -3.03 2.89
N ILE A 98 10.27 -2.65 2.09
CA ILE A 98 11.52 -2.04 2.57
C ILE A 98 11.57 -0.60 2.10
N LYS A 99 11.73 0.32 3.05
CA LYS A 99 11.96 1.74 2.77
C LYS A 99 13.46 2.05 2.76
N PHE A 100 13.92 2.79 1.76
CA PHE A 100 15.30 3.30 1.67
C PHE A 100 15.29 4.70 1.07
N GLY A 101 15.47 5.70 1.93
CA GLY A 101 15.25 7.11 1.54
C GLY A 101 13.79 7.35 1.14
N SER A 102 13.58 7.92 -0.05
CA SER A 102 12.26 8.15 -0.64
C SER A 102 11.70 6.97 -1.43
N ASN A 103 12.44 5.87 -1.51
CA ASN A 103 12.07 4.71 -2.32
C ASN A 103 11.52 3.59 -1.44
N VAL A 104 10.62 2.80 -2.01
CA VAL A 104 10.04 1.63 -1.35
C VAL A 104 10.08 0.44 -2.29
N LEU A 105 10.63 -0.67 -1.81
CA LEU A 105 10.54 -1.97 -2.48
C LEU A 105 9.43 -2.77 -1.81
N GLN A 106 8.55 -3.33 -2.61
CA GLN A 106 7.69 -4.44 -2.20
C GLN A 106 8.48 -5.74 -2.36
N LEU A 107 8.52 -6.60 -1.34
CA LEU A 107 9.38 -7.78 -1.31
C LEU A 107 8.75 -9.06 -1.85
N SER A 108 7.42 -9.16 -1.88
CA SER A 108 6.74 -10.35 -2.38
C SER A 108 5.38 -10.02 -2.97
N ASP A 109 4.84 -10.98 -3.72
CA ASP A 109 3.49 -10.92 -4.28
C ASP A 109 2.38 -11.03 -3.22
N ASP A 110 2.68 -11.50 -1.99
CA ASP A 110 1.70 -11.49 -0.91
C ASP A 110 1.28 -10.07 -0.54
N SER A 111 2.15 -9.08 -0.73
CA SER A 111 1.83 -7.67 -0.58
C SER A 111 0.91 -7.12 -1.70
N ASN A 112 0.53 -7.93 -2.69
CA ASN A 112 -0.56 -7.64 -3.62
C ASN A 112 -1.93 -8.10 -3.08
N LYS A 113 -1.94 -8.95 -2.04
CA LYS A 113 -3.19 -9.38 -1.39
C LYS A 113 -3.63 -8.32 -0.38
N PHE A 114 -4.94 -8.15 -0.25
CA PHE A 114 -5.52 -7.21 0.68
C PHE A 114 -6.92 -7.64 1.09
N ASN A 115 -7.30 -7.25 2.31
CA ASN A 115 -8.65 -7.40 2.80
C ASN A 115 -9.43 -6.12 2.52
N MET A 116 -10.57 -6.25 1.84
CA MET A 116 -11.48 -5.14 1.57
C MET A 116 -12.01 -4.55 2.86
N LEU A 117 -11.78 -3.24 3.07
CA LEU A 117 -12.09 -2.57 4.34
C LEU A 117 -13.59 -2.30 4.55
N ASN A 118 -14.42 -2.56 3.54
CA ASN A 118 -15.88 -2.48 3.57
C ASN A 118 -16.57 -3.85 3.47
N ASP A 119 -15.81 -4.95 3.48
CA ASP A 119 -16.34 -6.30 3.27
C ASP A 119 -16.63 -7.02 4.59
N THR A 120 -17.87 -7.48 4.74
CA THR A 120 -18.34 -8.24 5.91
C THR A 120 -17.81 -9.68 5.96
N ALA A 121 -17.25 -10.20 4.86
CA ALA A 121 -16.64 -11.53 4.85
C ALA A 121 -15.35 -11.58 5.69
N PHE A 122 -14.65 -10.44 5.82
CA PHE A 122 -13.38 -10.34 6.54
C PHE A 122 -13.50 -9.63 7.89
N PHE A 123 -14.55 -8.82 8.08
CA PHE A 123 -14.75 -8.02 9.28
C PHE A 123 -16.19 -8.16 9.79
N ASP A 124 -16.36 -8.57 11.04
CA ASP A 124 -17.69 -8.58 11.70
C ASP A 124 -18.33 -7.18 11.69
N ASP A 125 -17.52 -6.14 11.88
CA ASP A 125 -17.89 -4.74 11.68
C ASP A 125 -16.87 -4.07 10.73
N PRO A 126 -17.19 -3.92 9.44
CA PRO A 126 -16.27 -3.34 8.48
C PRO A 126 -15.82 -1.93 8.88
N PRO A 127 -14.49 -1.67 8.92
CA PRO A 127 -13.95 -0.39 9.38
C PRO A 127 -14.32 0.80 8.48
N ILE A 128 -14.52 0.58 7.19
CA ILE A 128 -15.02 1.59 6.25
C ILE A 128 -16.48 1.30 5.96
N LYS A 129 -17.35 2.18 6.46
CA LYS A 129 -18.81 2.14 6.29
C LYS A 129 -19.30 3.14 5.25
N GLN A 130 -18.51 4.20 5.02
CA GLN A 130 -18.81 5.25 4.06
C GLN A 130 -17.60 5.45 3.18
N MET A 131 -17.80 5.30 1.87
CA MET A 131 -16.81 5.66 0.87
C MET A 131 -17.47 6.23 -0.38
N ARG A 132 -16.80 7.17 -1.04
CA ARG A 132 -17.23 7.79 -2.28
C ARG A 132 -16.04 7.99 -3.20
N PHE A 133 -16.19 7.54 -4.45
CA PHE A 133 -15.21 7.71 -5.51
C PHE A 133 -15.80 8.63 -6.56
N ASP A 134 -15.23 9.84 -6.66
CA ASP A 134 -15.52 10.81 -7.70
C ASP A 134 -14.25 11.03 -8.56
N HIS A 135 -14.36 11.80 -9.64
CA HIS A 135 -13.26 12.01 -10.58
C HIS A 135 -12.02 12.65 -9.92
N ASP A 136 -12.26 13.63 -9.05
CA ASP A 136 -11.20 14.47 -8.46
C ASP A 136 -10.86 14.08 -7.01
N TYR A 137 -11.71 13.27 -6.36
CA TYR A 137 -11.47 12.89 -4.98
C TYR A 137 -12.03 11.53 -4.61
N ILE A 138 -11.39 10.93 -3.62
CA ILE A 138 -11.81 9.68 -2.98
C ILE A 138 -11.99 9.99 -1.49
N VAL A 139 -13.20 9.73 -0.98
CA VAL A 139 -13.58 10.02 0.40
C VAL A 139 -13.88 8.73 1.13
N PHE A 140 -13.42 8.58 2.36
CA PHE A 140 -13.82 7.47 3.24
C PHE A 140 -13.73 7.85 4.72
N ASN A 141 -14.53 7.19 5.57
CA ASN A 141 -14.46 7.44 7.01
C ASN A 141 -13.13 6.94 7.62
N THR A 142 -12.68 7.58 8.70
CA THR A 142 -11.53 7.11 9.47
C THR A 142 -11.87 5.89 10.33
N PHE A 143 -10.85 5.13 10.72
CA PHE A 143 -10.95 3.97 11.60
C PHE A 143 -9.65 3.78 12.41
N LYS A 144 -9.69 3.01 13.51
CA LYS A 144 -8.54 2.78 14.39
C LYS A 144 -7.78 4.08 14.74
N GLY A 145 -6.45 4.09 14.65
CA GLY A 145 -5.60 5.25 14.95
C GLY A 145 -5.84 6.45 14.03
N LEU A 146 -6.42 6.24 12.83
CA LEU A 146 -6.76 7.33 11.91
C LEU A 146 -7.86 8.25 12.45
N LYS A 147 -8.65 7.82 13.44
CA LYS A 147 -9.67 8.67 14.09
C LYS A 147 -9.08 9.95 14.69
N LYS A 148 -7.78 9.96 15.02
CA LYS A 148 -7.10 11.16 15.53
C LYS A 148 -7.04 12.30 14.50
N TYR A 149 -7.19 12.00 13.22
CA TYR A 149 -7.15 12.98 12.13
C TYR A 149 -8.51 13.57 11.79
N GLY A 150 -9.60 13.10 12.40
CA GLY A 150 -10.96 13.54 12.08
C GLY A 150 -11.89 12.38 11.76
N ALA A 151 -13.10 12.70 11.32
CA ALA A 151 -14.10 11.70 10.94
C ALA A 151 -13.86 11.11 9.55
N THR A 152 -13.22 11.89 8.65
CA THR A 152 -13.16 11.55 7.22
C THR A 152 -11.77 11.79 6.65
N ILE A 153 -11.32 10.90 5.77
CA ILE A 153 -10.16 11.06 4.91
C ILE A 153 -10.61 11.41 3.51
N ILE A 154 -9.95 12.39 2.91
CA ILE A 154 -10.17 12.84 1.54
C ILE A 154 -8.84 12.76 0.80
N LEU A 155 -8.72 11.85 -0.15
CA LEU A 155 -7.69 11.91 -1.19
C LEU A 155 -8.18 12.84 -2.29
N ARG A 156 -7.42 13.89 -2.62
CA ARG A 156 -7.71 14.82 -3.70
C ARG A 156 -6.64 14.71 -4.77
N LYS A 157 -7.06 14.63 -6.03
CA LYS A 157 -6.18 14.70 -7.17
C LYS A 157 -5.64 16.14 -7.31
N GLN A 158 -4.36 16.28 -7.65
CA GLN A 158 -3.69 17.57 -7.89
C GLN A 158 -3.66 17.93 -9.38
#